data_AF-A0A976J7E9-F1
#
_entry.id   AF-A0A976J7E9-F1
#
_cell.length_a   1.000
_cell.length_b   1.000
_cell.length_c   1.000
_cell.angle_alpha   90.00
_cell.angle_beta   90.00
_cell.angle_gamma   90.00
#
_symmetry.space_group_name_H-M   'P 1'
#
loop_
_entity.id
_entity.type
_entity.pdbx_description
1 polymer ?
#
loop_
_entity_poly.entity_id
_entity_poly.type
_entity_poly.pdbx_seq_one_letter_code
_entity_poly.pdbx_strand_id
1 'polypeptide(L)'
;MGDMSKEPSMEEILSSIKRIIAEDAENADPQGGRKARYRRESDRESHRKAVVASMAGVTEDVSPSYVDEVLELTDEMPKVGKGDEIDPMEDDPEIEPVHQEQATTRAVKAPVSLDAAAEGPIVSVESEIAARSSLAALSSMIVSPSTPGDHTLEGLVREMLKPMLKQWLDANLPTLVEGMVAKEIARITGRSL
;
A
#
# COMPACT_ATOMS: atom_id res chain seq x y z
N MET A 1 -5.19 39.53 32.49
CA MET A 1 -5.48 38.27 33.20
C MET A 1 -6.17 37.36 32.19
N GLY A 2 -5.46 36.48 31.47
CA GLY A 2 -5.13 35.09 31.89
C GLY A 2 -6.36 34.21 31.58
N ASP A 3 -6.37 33.26 30.63
CA ASP A 3 -5.34 32.28 30.31
C ASP A 3 -5.15 32.05 28.80
N MET A 4 -3.87 31.86 28.47
CA MET A 4 -3.33 31.38 27.20
C MET A 4 -3.83 29.96 26.93
N SER A 5 -3.87 29.57 25.66
CA SER A 5 -4.03 28.20 25.18
C SER A 5 -3.36 27.22 26.15
N LYS A 6 -4.18 26.57 26.98
CA LYS A 6 -3.72 25.47 27.83
C LYS A 6 -3.65 24.25 26.92
N GLU A 7 -2.69 24.28 26.00
CA GLU A 7 -2.24 23.08 25.34
C GLU A 7 -1.84 22.13 26.47
N PRO A 8 -2.51 20.97 26.60
CA PRO A 8 -2.27 20.09 27.72
C PRO A 8 -0.79 19.71 27.73
N SER A 9 -0.16 19.78 28.90
CA SER A 9 1.23 19.40 29.06
C SER A 9 1.39 17.93 28.63
N MET A 10 2.54 17.58 28.06
CA MET A 10 2.87 16.19 27.68
C MET A 10 2.52 15.19 28.78
N GLU A 11 2.74 15.55 30.03
CA GLU A 11 2.42 14.72 31.21
C GLU A 11 0.91 14.54 31.43
N GLU A 12 0.09 15.54 31.09
CA GLU A 12 -1.38 15.47 31.14
C GLU A 12 -1.91 14.59 30.00
N ILE A 13 -1.32 14.70 28.80
CA ILE A 13 -1.62 13.82 27.66
C ILE A 13 -1.30 12.36 28.02
N LEU A 14 -0.12 12.10 28.59
CA LEU A 14 0.30 10.77 29.00
C LEU A 14 -0.55 10.24 30.17
N SER A 15 -0.96 11.10 31.10
CA SER A 15 -1.84 10.74 32.22
C SER A 15 -3.26 10.41 31.73
N SER A 16 -3.76 11.14 30.72
CA SER A 16 -5.05 10.88 30.09
C SER A 16 -5.06 9.54 29.33
N ILE A 17 -4.02 9.27 28.51
CA ILE A 17 -3.85 7.98 27.83
C ILE A 17 -3.75 6.84 28.86
N LYS A 18 -2.95 7.02 29.92
CA LYS A 18 -2.79 6.01 30.98
C LYS A 18 -4.10 5.74 31.73
N ARG A 19 -4.90 6.78 31.99
CA ARG A 19 -6.22 6.65 32.62
C ARG A 19 -7.20 5.90 31.71
N ILE A 20 -7.27 6.25 30.43
CA ILE A 20 -8.15 5.58 29.46
C ILE A 20 -7.77 4.10 29.32
N ILE A 21 -6.48 3.76 29.24
CA ILE A 21 -6.03 2.37 29.16
C ILE A 21 -6.35 1.59 30.45
N ALA A 22 -6.20 2.20 31.62
CA ALA A 22 -6.52 1.54 32.89
C ALA A 22 -8.04 1.31 33.03
N GLU A 23 -8.85 2.30 32.68
CA GLU A 23 -10.32 2.22 32.70
C GLU A 23 -10.85 1.20 31.67
N ASP A 24 -10.23 1.11 30.48
CA ASP A 24 -10.54 0.09 29.48
C ASP A 24 -10.08 -1.31 29.90
N ALA A 25 -8.95 -1.41 30.63
CA ALA A 25 -8.46 -2.67 31.20
C ALA A 25 -9.28 -3.17 32.41
N GLU A 26 -9.97 -2.27 33.14
CA GLU A 26 -10.91 -2.64 34.21
C GLU A 26 -12.27 -3.07 33.64
N ASN A 27 -12.70 -2.49 32.51
CA ASN A 27 -13.89 -2.92 31.77
C ASN A 27 -13.67 -4.21 30.95
N ALA A 28 -12.42 -4.55 30.64
CA ALA A 28 -12.05 -5.82 30.04
C ALA A 28 -11.80 -6.88 31.11
N ASP A 29 -12.71 -7.85 31.30
CA ASP A 29 -12.55 -9.00 32.20
C ASP A 29 -11.13 -9.63 32.07
N PRO A 30 -10.22 -9.40 33.05
CA PRO A 30 -8.82 -9.77 32.93
C PRO A 30 -8.59 -11.26 33.22
N GLN A 31 -9.59 -12.00 33.68
CA GLN A 31 -9.46 -13.42 34.01
C GLN A 31 -9.90 -14.34 32.87
N GLY A 32 -10.90 -13.97 32.08
CA GLY A 32 -11.35 -14.75 30.91
C GLY A 32 -10.39 -14.70 29.72
N GLY A 33 -9.86 -13.51 29.40
CA GLY A 33 -9.03 -13.30 28.21
C GLY A 33 -7.61 -13.86 28.31
N ARG A 34 -7.00 -13.83 29.50
CA ARG A 34 -5.62 -14.30 29.71
C ARG A 34 -5.51 -15.81 29.54
N LYS A 35 -6.44 -16.60 30.09
CA LYS A 35 -6.44 -18.08 29.95
C LYS A 35 -6.65 -18.52 28.49
N ALA A 36 -7.51 -17.81 27.75
CA ALA A 36 -7.74 -18.08 26.33
C ALA A 36 -6.52 -17.71 25.46
N ARG A 37 -5.80 -16.62 25.79
CA ARG A 37 -4.55 -16.25 25.09
C ARG A 37 -3.42 -17.24 25.38
N TYR A 38 -3.19 -17.62 26.64
CA TYR A 38 -2.17 -18.63 26.99
C TYR A 38 -2.43 -20.00 26.34
N ARG A 39 -3.70 -20.44 26.24
CA ARG A 39 -4.05 -21.68 25.53
C ARG A 39 -3.75 -21.57 24.03
N ARG A 40 -4.15 -20.47 23.37
CA ARG A 40 -3.86 -20.24 21.94
C ARG A 40 -2.37 -20.10 21.62
N GLU A 41 -1.59 -19.51 22.53
CA GLU A 41 -0.13 -19.38 22.40
C GLU A 41 0.54 -20.77 22.46
N SER A 42 0.13 -21.59 23.45
CA SER A 42 0.62 -22.96 23.62
C SER A 42 0.27 -23.87 22.44
N ASP A 43 -0.94 -23.74 21.90
CA ASP A 43 -1.39 -24.50 20.74
C ASP A 43 -0.62 -24.11 19.46
N ARG A 44 -0.30 -22.81 19.30
CA ARG A 44 0.51 -22.29 18.18
C ARG A 44 1.96 -22.71 18.25
N GLU A 45 2.59 -22.66 19.42
CA GLU A 45 3.97 -23.09 19.60
C GLU A 45 4.12 -24.60 19.38
N SER A 46 3.12 -25.38 19.81
CA SER A 46 3.07 -26.84 19.54
C SER A 46 2.92 -27.13 18.04
N HIS A 47 2.06 -26.38 17.34
CA HIS A 47 1.95 -26.48 15.88
C HIS A 47 3.25 -26.09 15.16
N ARG A 48 3.91 -25.02 15.60
CA ARG A 48 5.18 -24.56 15.01
C ARG A 48 6.28 -25.59 15.19
N LYS A 49 6.42 -26.19 16.38
CA LYS A 49 7.38 -27.27 16.64
C LYS A 49 7.09 -28.52 15.81
N ALA A 50 5.81 -28.88 15.62
CA ALA A 50 5.43 -30.01 14.78
C ALA A 50 5.77 -29.77 13.30
N VAL A 51 5.55 -28.55 12.79
CA VAL A 51 5.91 -28.19 11.40
C VAL A 51 7.43 -28.20 11.19
N VAL A 52 8.20 -27.65 12.14
CA VAL A 52 9.67 -27.64 12.07
C VAL A 52 10.24 -29.06 12.17
N ALA A 53 9.67 -29.92 13.02
CA ALA A 53 10.06 -31.33 13.12
C ALA A 53 9.75 -32.11 11.82
N SER A 54 8.63 -31.78 11.15
CA SER A 54 8.29 -32.35 9.84
C SER A 54 9.24 -31.87 8.72
N MET A 55 9.70 -30.62 8.77
CA MET A 55 10.67 -30.09 7.79
C MET A 55 12.09 -30.64 8.01
N ALA A 56 12.47 -30.95 9.24
CA ALA A 56 13.79 -31.49 9.56
C ALA A 56 14.01 -32.94 9.08
N GLY A 57 12.95 -33.65 8.65
CA GLY A 57 13.04 -34.98 8.06
C GLY A 57 13.20 -35.01 6.53
N VAL A 58 13.27 -33.85 5.85
CA VAL A 58 13.24 -33.74 4.37
C VAL A 58 14.55 -33.18 3.80
N THR A 59 15.64 -33.15 4.58
CA THR A 59 16.95 -32.70 4.10
C THR A 59 17.93 -33.87 4.00
N GLU A 60 17.62 -34.84 3.14
CA GLU A 60 18.62 -35.67 2.51
C GLU A 60 18.26 -35.74 1.02
N ASP A 61 19.11 -35.13 0.20
CA ASP A 61 19.13 -35.19 -1.28
C ASP A 61 18.18 -34.28 -2.08
N VAL A 62 18.30 -32.96 -1.92
CA VAL A 62 17.95 -32.03 -3.01
C VAL A 62 19.15 -31.14 -3.31
N SER A 63 19.92 -31.53 -4.31
CA SER A 63 20.91 -30.67 -4.97
C SER A 63 20.20 -29.48 -5.62
N PRO A 64 20.44 -28.23 -5.20
CA PRO A 64 19.74 -27.07 -5.77
C PRO A 64 20.45 -26.62 -7.05
N SER A 65 20.02 -27.16 -8.20
CA SER A 65 20.53 -26.78 -9.53
C SER A 65 19.77 -25.60 -10.19
N TYR A 66 18.91 -24.86 -9.48
CA TYR A 66 17.99 -23.91 -10.12
C TYR A 66 18.06 -22.47 -9.58
N VAL A 67 19.23 -22.01 -9.12
CA VAL A 67 19.40 -20.61 -8.69
C VAL A 67 19.97 -19.69 -9.78
N ASP A 68 20.13 -20.14 -11.02
CA ASP A 68 20.85 -19.37 -12.06
C ASP A 68 19.95 -18.70 -13.12
N GLU A 69 18.62 -18.75 -12.97
CA GLU A 69 17.68 -18.04 -13.88
C GLU A 69 17.00 -16.86 -13.19
N VAL A 70 17.80 -16.02 -12.52
CA VAL A 70 17.41 -14.62 -12.28
C VAL A 70 17.60 -13.90 -13.60
N LEU A 71 16.51 -13.73 -14.35
CA LEU A 71 16.46 -12.99 -15.62
C LEU A 71 17.12 -11.61 -15.46
N GLU A 72 18.31 -11.44 -16.05
CA GLU A 72 19.01 -10.15 -16.14
C GLU A 72 18.25 -9.22 -17.08
N LEU A 73 17.25 -8.51 -16.55
CA LEU A 73 16.39 -7.55 -17.26
C LEU A 73 17.13 -6.26 -17.70
N THR A 74 18.47 -6.30 -17.73
CA THR A 74 19.37 -5.21 -18.10
C THR A 74 20.06 -5.40 -19.44
N ASP A 75 19.80 -6.51 -20.15
CA ASP A 75 20.30 -6.67 -21.53
C ASP A 75 19.66 -5.61 -22.45
N GLU A 76 20.52 -4.78 -23.06
CA GLU A 76 20.16 -3.69 -23.96
C GLU A 76 19.31 -4.20 -25.14
N MET A 77 18.20 -3.50 -25.44
CA MET A 77 17.47 -3.70 -26.70
C MET A 77 18.40 -3.50 -27.91
N PRO A 78 18.24 -4.28 -29.00
CA PRO A 78 18.99 -4.04 -30.23
C PRO A 78 18.63 -2.67 -30.80
N LYS A 79 19.64 -1.80 -30.95
CA LYS A 79 19.52 -0.52 -31.66
C LYS A 79 19.21 -0.84 -33.12
N VAL A 80 17.95 -0.70 -33.50
CA VAL A 80 17.50 -0.81 -34.89
C VAL A 80 18.30 0.19 -35.71
N GLY A 81 18.97 -0.35 -36.73
CA GLY A 81 19.92 0.35 -37.57
C GLY A 81 19.28 1.55 -38.29
N LYS A 82 20.12 2.56 -38.43
CA LYS A 82 19.96 3.74 -39.28
C LYS A 82 19.52 3.36 -40.70
N GLY A 83 18.43 3.96 -41.16
CA GLY A 83 18.05 3.97 -42.57
C GLY A 83 16.55 3.99 -42.76
N ASP A 84 15.92 5.15 -42.53
CA ASP A 84 15.00 5.69 -43.52
C ASP A 84 14.96 7.22 -43.35
N GLU A 85 15.23 7.86 -44.48
CA GLU A 85 15.36 9.28 -44.72
C GLU A 85 13.96 9.90 -44.54
N ILE A 86 13.77 10.68 -43.48
CA ILE A 86 12.55 11.47 -43.32
C ILE A 86 12.74 12.69 -44.21
N ASP A 87 12.10 12.66 -45.38
CA ASP A 87 12.00 13.82 -46.26
C ASP A 87 11.39 14.99 -45.46
N PRO A 88 12.02 16.18 -45.40
CA PRO A 88 11.39 17.33 -44.75
C PRO A 88 10.27 17.81 -45.67
N MET A 89 9.04 17.35 -45.39
CA MET A 89 7.85 17.93 -45.98
C MET A 89 7.76 19.38 -45.48
N GLU A 90 8.13 20.32 -46.36
CA GLU A 90 7.78 21.73 -46.25
C GLU A 90 6.27 21.85 -46.39
N ASP A 91 5.55 21.77 -45.27
CA ASP A 91 4.17 22.26 -45.18
C ASP A 91 4.15 23.28 -44.04
N ASP A 92 4.21 24.55 -44.43
CA ASP A 92 3.94 25.71 -43.61
C ASP A 92 2.43 25.95 -43.60
N PRO A 93 1.68 25.58 -42.55
CA PRO A 93 0.40 26.21 -42.31
C PRO A 93 0.69 27.60 -41.75
N GLU A 94 0.62 28.60 -42.62
CA GLU A 94 0.54 30.01 -42.26
C GLU A 94 -0.72 30.22 -41.37
N ILE A 95 -0.57 30.01 -40.07
CA ILE A 95 -1.59 30.31 -39.08
C ILE A 95 -1.51 31.81 -38.85
N GLU A 96 -2.32 32.59 -39.57
CA GLU A 96 -2.58 33.98 -39.20
C GLU A 96 -3.28 33.99 -37.83
N PRO A 97 -2.66 34.58 -36.77
CA PRO A 97 -3.37 34.78 -35.53
C PRO A 97 -4.36 35.93 -35.75
N VAL A 98 -5.63 35.60 -35.97
CA VAL A 98 -6.73 36.57 -35.84
C VAL A 98 -6.81 36.96 -34.36
N HIS A 99 -6.06 37.99 -33.99
CA HIS A 99 -6.20 38.70 -32.73
C HIS A 99 -7.55 39.44 -32.76
N GLN A 100 -8.59 38.83 -32.21
CA GLN A 100 -9.78 39.58 -31.79
C GLN A 100 -9.42 40.37 -30.53
N GLU A 101 -9.20 41.66 -30.73
CA GLU A 101 -9.00 42.67 -29.71
C GLU A 101 -10.28 42.85 -28.88
N GLN A 102 -10.52 41.96 -27.92
CA GLN A 102 -11.47 42.22 -26.83
C GLN A 102 -10.75 43.01 -25.73
N ALA A 103 -10.75 44.33 -25.90
CA ALA A 103 -10.35 45.29 -24.88
C ALA A 103 -11.26 45.18 -23.65
N THR A 104 -10.88 44.36 -22.66
CA THR A 104 -11.32 44.54 -21.28
C THR A 104 -10.25 45.36 -20.56
N THR A 105 -10.49 46.67 -20.45
CA THR A 105 -9.66 47.58 -19.66
C THR A 105 -9.78 47.23 -18.17
N ARG A 106 -8.96 46.31 -17.67
CA ARG A 106 -8.65 46.21 -16.24
C ARG A 106 -7.40 47.03 -15.99
N ALA A 107 -7.57 48.15 -15.29
CA ALA A 107 -6.49 49.08 -14.93
C ALA A 107 -5.29 48.34 -14.31
N VAL A 108 -4.17 48.35 -15.04
CA VAL A 108 -2.86 47.93 -14.53
C VAL A 108 -2.36 49.05 -13.62
N LYS A 109 -2.38 48.82 -12.31
CA LYS A 109 -1.53 49.60 -11.39
C LYS A 109 -0.07 49.24 -11.66
N ALA A 110 0.73 50.25 -11.95
CA ALA A 110 2.15 50.17 -12.26
C ALA A 110 2.95 49.34 -11.22
N PRO A 111 4.04 48.66 -11.63
CA PRO A 111 4.90 47.92 -10.72
C PRO A 111 5.67 48.92 -9.85
N VAL A 112 5.36 48.94 -8.55
CA VAL A 112 6.22 49.55 -7.54
C VAL A 112 7.41 48.64 -7.30
N SER A 113 8.57 49.26 -7.21
CA SER A 113 9.92 48.72 -7.11
C SER A 113 10.06 47.51 -6.18
N LEU A 114 10.88 46.55 -6.62
CA LEU A 114 11.41 45.45 -5.80
C LEU A 114 12.25 46.03 -4.66
N ASP A 115 11.60 46.28 -3.52
CA ASP A 115 12.30 46.56 -2.28
C ASP A 115 12.75 45.23 -1.68
N ALA A 116 14.07 45.06 -1.60
CA ALA A 116 14.73 43.92 -1.01
C ALA A 116 14.62 43.98 0.52
N ALA A 117 13.42 43.76 1.06
CA ALA A 117 13.18 43.57 2.50
C ALA A 117 11.74 43.08 2.74
N ALA A 118 11.46 41.82 2.41
CA ALA A 118 10.30 41.15 2.97
C ALA A 118 10.73 39.73 3.40
N GLU A 119 11.34 39.65 4.59
CA GLU A 119 11.43 38.40 5.37
C GLU A 119 10.03 38.02 5.92
N GLY A 120 9.01 38.11 5.07
CA GLY A 120 7.64 37.75 5.36
C GLY A 120 7.29 36.43 4.68
N PRO A 121 6.29 35.71 5.18
CA PRO A 121 5.80 34.50 4.53
C PRO A 121 5.46 34.78 3.06
N ILE A 122 6.08 34.03 2.15
CA ILE A 122 5.83 34.13 0.70
C ILE A 122 4.40 33.67 0.35
N VAL A 123 3.77 32.94 1.28
CA VAL A 123 2.41 32.44 1.16
C VAL A 123 1.52 33.16 2.18
N SER A 124 0.35 33.64 1.73
CA SER A 124 -0.67 34.13 2.64
C SER A 124 -1.16 32.99 3.54
N VAL A 125 -1.43 33.30 4.81
CA VAL A 125 -1.98 32.34 5.79
C VAL A 125 -3.25 31.66 5.25
N GLU A 126 -4.08 32.40 4.51
CA GLU A 126 -5.27 31.84 3.87
C GLU A 126 -4.93 30.79 2.81
N SER A 127 -3.93 31.06 1.96
CA SER A 127 -3.47 30.12 0.94
C SER A 127 -2.81 28.88 1.57
N GLU A 128 -2.15 29.06 2.70
CA GLU A 128 -1.55 27.97 3.48
C GLU A 128 -2.62 27.04 4.07
N ILE A 129 -3.68 27.61 4.66
CA ILE A 129 -4.82 26.85 5.19
C ILE A 129 -5.58 26.14 4.06
N ALA A 130 -5.82 26.84 2.94
CA ALA A 130 -6.47 26.26 1.77
C ALA A 130 -5.68 25.06 1.22
N ALA A 131 -4.36 25.21 1.03
CA ALA A 131 -3.49 24.14 0.55
C ALA A 131 -3.42 22.94 1.51
N ARG A 132 -3.37 23.19 2.83
CA ARG A 132 -3.42 22.13 3.84
C ARG A 132 -4.75 21.40 3.82
N SER A 133 -5.86 22.11 3.67
CA SER A 133 -7.20 21.51 3.61
C SER A 133 -7.39 20.65 2.36
N SER A 134 -6.93 21.10 1.19
CA SER A 134 -7.01 20.32 -0.05
C SER A 134 -6.12 19.07 0.00
N LEU A 135 -4.92 19.17 0.56
CA LEU A 135 -4.01 18.03 0.71
C LEU A 135 -4.55 17.04 1.75
N ALA A 136 -5.12 17.52 2.87
CA ALA A 136 -5.80 16.68 3.85
C ALA A 136 -7.01 15.93 3.25
N ALA A 137 -7.81 16.59 2.41
CA ALA A 137 -8.91 15.97 1.68
C ALA A 137 -8.41 14.85 0.75
N LEU A 138 -7.38 15.12 -0.06
CA LEU A 138 -6.76 14.10 -0.93
C LEU A 138 -6.16 12.93 -0.15
N SER A 139 -5.47 13.20 0.96
CA SER A 139 -4.92 12.16 1.85
C SER A 139 -6.03 11.32 2.48
N SER A 140 -7.17 11.92 2.83
CA SER A 140 -8.30 11.16 3.38
C SER A 140 -8.93 10.23 2.33
N MET A 141 -8.94 10.63 1.06
CA MET A 141 -9.41 9.79 -0.05
C MET A 141 -8.45 8.63 -0.36
N ILE A 142 -7.14 8.80 -0.16
CA ILE A 142 -6.15 7.73 -0.36
C ILE A 142 -6.12 6.74 0.82
N VAL A 143 -6.31 7.23 2.06
CA VAL A 143 -6.20 6.42 3.30
C VAL A 143 -7.53 5.76 3.69
N SER A 144 -8.66 6.36 3.33
CA SER A 144 -9.98 5.87 3.75
C SER A 144 -10.87 5.52 2.54
N PRO A 145 -10.59 4.42 1.82
CA PRO A 145 -11.63 3.80 1.03
C PRO A 145 -12.67 3.22 2.01
N SER A 146 -13.69 4.01 2.34
CA SER A 146 -14.79 3.62 3.25
C SER A 146 -15.59 2.40 2.76
N THR A 147 -15.26 1.88 1.57
CA THR A 147 -15.68 0.56 1.10
C THR A 147 -14.44 -0.22 0.63
N PRO A 148 -13.97 -1.22 1.38
CA PRO A 148 -13.02 -2.18 0.86
C PRO A 148 -13.74 -2.98 -0.23
N GLY A 149 -13.42 -2.76 -1.51
CA GLY A 149 -13.88 -3.70 -2.54
C GLY A 149 -13.90 -3.21 -3.97
N ASP A 150 -14.46 -2.03 -4.26
CA ASP A 150 -15.08 -1.91 -5.59
C ASP A 150 -14.37 -0.94 -6.55
N HIS A 151 -13.59 0.01 -6.03
CA HIS A 151 -12.93 1.04 -6.85
C HIS A 151 -11.44 1.24 -6.54
N THR A 152 -10.85 0.37 -5.72
CA THR A 152 -9.40 0.35 -5.53
C THR A 152 -8.76 -0.58 -6.55
N LEU A 153 -7.50 -0.31 -6.91
CA LEU A 153 -6.73 -1.18 -7.81
C LEU A 153 -6.68 -2.63 -7.27
N GLU A 154 -6.55 -2.80 -5.96
CA GLU A 154 -6.60 -4.12 -5.32
C GLU A 154 -7.95 -4.83 -5.54
N GLY A 155 -9.06 -4.09 -5.45
CA GLY A 155 -10.39 -4.60 -5.73
C GLY A 155 -10.52 -5.11 -7.16
N LEU A 156 -10.08 -4.30 -8.14
CA LEU A 156 -10.11 -4.67 -9.55
C LEU A 156 -9.22 -5.90 -9.84
N VAL A 157 -8.00 -5.92 -9.31
CA VAL A 157 -7.07 -7.06 -9.46
C VAL A 157 -7.65 -8.32 -8.82
N ARG A 158 -8.28 -8.20 -7.65
CA ARG A 158 -8.94 -9.33 -6.97
C ARG A 158 -10.10 -9.89 -7.80
N GLU A 159 -10.94 -9.04 -8.37
CA GLU A 159 -12.05 -9.47 -9.22
C GLU A 159 -11.55 -10.15 -10.51
N MET A 160 -10.41 -9.71 -11.05
CA MET A 160 -9.79 -10.36 -12.21
C MET A 160 -9.09 -11.70 -11.85
N LEU A 161 -8.45 -11.81 -10.68
CA LEU A 161 -7.74 -13.03 -10.27
C LEU A 161 -8.68 -14.12 -9.74
N LYS A 162 -9.83 -13.75 -9.18
CA LYS A 162 -10.81 -14.68 -8.62
C LYS A 162 -11.26 -15.78 -9.59
N PRO A 163 -11.63 -15.52 -10.86
CA PRO A 163 -12.01 -16.59 -11.79
C PRO A 163 -10.84 -17.52 -12.14
N MET A 164 -9.62 -17.00 -12.28
CA MET A 164 -8.44 -17.83 -12.60
C MET A 164 -8.07 -18.75 -11.44
N LEU A 165 -8.06 -18.21 -10.21
CA LEU A 165 -7.81 -19.00 -9.01
C LEU A 165 -8.90 -20.06 -8.78
N LYS A 166 -10.17 -19.72 -9.04
CA LYS A 166 -11.26 -20.69 -8.97
C LYS A 166 -11.07 -21.83 -9.96
N GLN A 167 -10.81 -21.52 -11.24
CA GLN A 167 -10.61 -22.53 -12.26
C GLN A 167 -9.41 -23.44 -11.92
N TRP A 168 -8.33 -22.85 -11.41
CA TRP A 168 -7.16 -23.60 -10.98
C TRP A 168 -7.48 -24.51 -9.78
N LEU A 169 -8.19 -24.01 -8.78
CA LEU A 169 -8.62 -24.82 -7.63
C LEU A 169 -9.55 -25.96 -8.08
N ASP A 170 -10.52 -25.69 -8.94
CA ASP A 170 -11.44 -26.71 -9.45
C ASP A 170 -10.68 -27.83 -10.19
N ALA A 171 -9.57 -27.51 -10.87
CA ALA A 171 -8.73 -28.49 -11.57
C ALA A 171 -7.72 -29.23 -10.68
N ASN A 172 -7.13 -28.57 -9.67
CA ASN A 172 -5.99 -29.09 -8.91
C ASN A 172 -6.35 -29.56 -7.49
N LEU A 173 -7.47 -29.10 -6.93
CA LEU A 173 -7.89 -29.47 -5.58
C LEU A 173 -8.20 -30.97 -5.42
N PRO A 174 -8.82 -31.68 -6.39
CA PRO A 174 -9.08 -33.11 -6.24
C PRO A 174 -7.80 -33.92 -6.01
N THR A 175 -6.76 -33.69 -6.81
CA THR A 175 -5.50 -34.44 -6.74
C THR A 175 -4.74 -34.15 -5.44
N LEU A 176 -4.75 -32.89 -4.98
CA LEU A 176 -4.16 -32.48 -3.70
C LEU A 176 -4.84 -33.17 -2.52
N VAL A 177 -6.18 -33.23 -2.53
CA VAL A 177 -6.95 -33.88 -1.46
C VAL A 177 -6.75 -35.39 -1.49
N GLU A 178 -6.79 -36.04 -2.65
CA GLU A 178 -6.51 -37.47 -2.78
C GLU A 178 -5.13 -37.84 -2.23
N GLY A 179 -4.10 -37.06 -2.56
CA GLY A 179 -2.75 -37.26 -2.03
C GLY A 179 -2.68 -37.09 -0.50
N MET A 180 -3.38 -36.11 0.06
CA MET A 180 -3.41 -35.89 1.52
C MET A 180 -4.22 -36.98 2.24
N VAL A 181 -5.35 -37.42 1.68
CA VAL A 181 -6.15 -38.52 2.22
C VAL A 181 -5.41 -39.84 2.11
N ALA A 182 -4.73 -40.12 1.01
CA ALA A 182 -3.91 -41.32 0.86
C ALA A 182 -2.79 -41.37 1.91
N LYS A 183 -2.11 -40.24 2.16
CA LYS A 183 -1.12 -40.11 3.24
C LYS A 183 -1.75 -40.34 4.63
N GLU A 184 -2.94 -39.80 4.86
CA GLU A 184 -3.64 -39.94 6.14
C GLU A 184 -4.12 -41.39 6.38
N ILE A 185 -4.61 -42.07 5.34
CA ILE A 185 -4.96 -43.50 5.42
C ILE A 185 -3.71 -44.35 5.63
N ALA A 186 -2.61 -44.08 4.92
CA ALA A 186 -1.34 -44.79 5.12
C ALA A 186 -0.85 -44.65 6.56
N ARG A 187 -0.96 -43.45 7.14
CA ARG A 187 -0.63 -43.15 8.54
C ARG A 187 -1.49 -43.94 9.52
N ILE A 188 -2.80 -44.01 9.32
CA ILE A 188 -3.74 -44.72 10.20
C ILE A 188 -3.59 -46.24 10.06
N THR A 189 -3.37 -46.72 8.84
CA THR A 189 -3.25 -48.16 8.54
C THR A 189 -1.87 -48.73 8.84
N GLY A 190 -0.91 -47.90 9.26
CA GLY A 190 0.46 -48.30 9.58
C GLY A 190 1.22 -48.88 8.38
N ARG A 191 0.73 -48.64 7.16
CA ARG A 191 1.33 -49.13 5.92
C ARG A 191 2.07 -47.98 5.27
N SER A 192 3.34 -47.83 5.65
CA SER A 192 4.27 -46.98 4.91
C SER A 192 4.39 -47.53 3.48
N LEU A 193 4.04 -46.71 2.49
CA LEU A 193 4.40 -46.90 1.08
C LEU A 193 5.71 -46.17 0.82
#